data_AF-T0GMZ9-F1
#
_entry.id   AF-T0GMZ9-F1
#
_cell.length_a   1.000
_cell.length_b   1.000
_cell.length_c   1.000
_cell.angle_alpha   90.00
_cell.angle_beta   90.00
_cell.angle_gamma   90.00
#
_symmetry.space_group_name_H-M   'P 1'
#
loop_
_entity.id
_entity.type
_entity.pdbx_description
1 polymer ?
#
loop_
_entity_poly.entity_id
_entity_poly.type
_entity_poly.pdbx_seq_one_letter_code
_entity_poly.pdbx_strand_id
1 'polypeptide(L)' 'MSRRAAFKQADATRALRAAVAAGLKPTGYRLDPTGGIEVMFGDDKPKSANSFDDIQGL' A
#
# COMPACT_ATOMS: atom_id res chain seq x y z
N MET A 1 27.91 0.00 -7.33
CA MET A 1 26.55 -0.24 -7.88
C MET A 1 25.60 -0.51 -6.72
N SER A 2 24.62 0.36 -6.47
CA SER A 2 23.57 0.10 -5.48
C SER A 2 22.64 -0.98 -6.03
N ARG A 3 22.50 -2.11 -5.33
CA ARG A 3 21.64 -3.22 -5.75
C ARG A 3 20.19 -2.77 -5.60
N ARG A 4 19.43 -2.73 -6.71
CA ARG A 4 18.01 -2.35 -6.69
C ARG A 4 17.27 -3.23 -5.68
N ALA A 5 16.59 -2.61 -4.71
CA ALA A 5 15.76 -3.34 -3.77
C ALA A 5 14.67 -4.11 -4.54
N ALA A 6 14.59 -5.42 -4.33
CA ALA A 6 13.63 -6.29 -5.00
C ALA A 6 12.49 -6.59 -4.02
N PHE A 7 11.36 -5.92 -4.21
CA PHE A 7 10.16 -6.18 -3.42
C PHE A 7 9.26 -7.19 -4.12
N LYS A 8 8.74 -8.15 -3.36
CA LYS A 8 7.66 -9.03 -3.81
C LYS A 8 6.33 -8.46 -3.34
N GLN A 9 5.26 -8.72 -4.09
CA GLN A 9 3.89 -8.37 -3.64
C GLN A 9 3.55 -8.99 -2.26
N ALA A 10 4.15 -10.15 -1.94
CA ALA A 10 4.02 -10.77 -0.64
C ALA A 10 4.53 -9.88 0.52
N ASP A 11 5.60 -9.11 0.29
CA ASP A 11 6.17 -8.22 1.30
C ASP A 11 5.24 -7.05 1.60
N ALA A 12 4.68 -6.44 0.56
CA ALA A 12 3.67 -5.39 0.70
C ALA A 12 2.41 -5.90 1.42
N THR A 13 1.92 -7.08 1.03
CA THR A 13 0.76 -7.71 1.70
C THR A 13 1.05 -7.96 3.19
N ARG A 14 2.25 -8.42 3.52
CA ARG A 14 2.66 -8.66 4.91
C ARG A 14 2.70 -7.37 5.71
N ALA A 15 3.24 -6.29 5.15
CA ALA A 15 3.30 -4.99 5.80
C ALA A 15 1.89 -4.44 6.10
N LEU A 16 0.98 -4.51 5.12
CA LEU A 16 -0.42 -4.10 5.30
C LEU A 16 -1.12 -4.91 6.41
N ARG A 17 -0.97 -6.24 6.40
CA ARG A 17 -1.57 -7.11 7.43
C ARG A 17 -1.02 -6.85 8.82
N ALA A 18 0.28 -6.58 8.93
CA ALA A 18 0.90 -6.23 10.20
C ALA A 18 0.32 -4.91 10.75
N ALA A 19 0.08 -3.92 9.89
CA ALA A 19 -0.54 -2.67 10.28
C ALA A 19 -1.99 -2.85 10.75
N VAL A 20 -2.77 -3.70 10.07
CA VAL A 20 -4.13 -4.07 10.51
C VAL A 20 -4.09 -4.79 11.86
N ALA A 21 -3.17 -5.73 12.06
CA ALA A 21 -3.01 -6.44 13.32
C ALA A 21 -2.60 -5.51 14.48
N ALA A 22 -1.91 -4.41 14.18
CA ALA A 22 -1.59 -3.35 15.13
C ALA A 22 -2.77 -2.40 15.41
N GLY A 23 -3.96 -2.65 14.86
CA GLY A 23 -5.15 -1.82 15.04
C GLY A 23 -5.17 -0.55 14.19
N LEU A 24 -4.24 -0.41 13.23
CA LEU A 24 -4.20 0.70 12.31
C LEU A 24 -5.11 0.43 11.10
N LYS A 25 -5.55 1.50 10.43
CA LYS A 25 -6.33 1.44 9.19
C LYS A 25 -5.46 1.88 8.02
N PRO A 26 -4.67 0.97 7.41
CA PRO A 26 -3.84 1.33 6.28
C PRO A 26 -4.70 1.64 5.05
N THR A 27 -4.36 2.72 4.34
CA THR A 27 -5.02 3.13 3.09
C THR A 27 -4.21 2.75 1.85
N GLY A 28 -2.92 2.42 2.04
CA GLY A 28 -2.03 2.00 0.96
C GLY A 28 -0.61 1.79 1.45
N TYR A 29 0.30 1.56 0.49
CA TYR A 29 1.73 1.47 0.75
C TYR A 29 2.53 2.10 -0.40
N ARG A 30 3.73 2.57 -0.09
CA ARG A 30 4.71 3.05 -1.06
C ARG A 30 6.02 2.28 -0.90
N LEU A 31 6.68 2.02 -2.02
CA LEU A 31 8.01 1.41 -2.04
C LEU A 31 9.05 2.51 -2.18
N ASP A 32 9.93 2.61 -1.21
CA ASP A 32 11.04 3.56 -1.24
C ASP A 32 12.20 3.00 -2.09
N PRO A 33 12.87 3.83 -2.92
CA PRO A 33 14.00 3.40 -3.73
C PRO A 33 15.18 2.80 -2.96
N THR A 34 15.29 3.11 -1.66
CA THR A 34 16.32 2.58 -0.74
C THR A 34 15.99 1.20 -0.18
N GLY A 35 14.76 0.69 -0.39
CA GLY A 35 14.36 -0.63 0.07
C GLY A 35 13.41 -0.64 1.27
N GLY A 36 12.77 0.49 1.60
CA GLY A 36 11.68 0.56 2.58
C GLY A 36 10.28 0.30 2.00
N ILE A 37 9.38 -0.26 2.81
CA ILE A 37 7.93 -0.24 2.56
C ILE A 37 7.31 0.75 3.54
N GLU A 38 6.76 1.85 3.03
CA GLU A 38 6.03 2.84 3.83
C GLU A 38 4.55 2.51 3.79
N VAL A 39 3.94 2.19 4.94
CA VAL A 39 2.50 2.00 5.04
C VAL A 39 1.85 3.35 5.33
N MET A 40 0.86 3.71 4.51
CA MET A 40 0.14 4.98 4.63
C MET A 40 -1.15 4.80 5.43
N PHE A 41 -1.46 5.80 6.24
CA PHE A 41 -2.62 5.84 7.12
C PHE A 41 -3.34 7.18 6.94
N GLY A 42 -4.67 7.17 6.96
CA GLY A 42 -5.50 8.38 6.88
C GLY A 42 -6.98 8.04 6.76
N ASP A 43 -7.84 9.03 6.93
CA ASP A 43 -9.30 8.91 6.70
C ASP A 43 -9.68 9.09 5.22
N ASP A 44 -8.69 9.27 4.34
CA ASP A 44 -8.93 9.43 2.91
C ASP A 44 -9.54 8.14 2.34
N LYS A 45 -10.80 8.25 1.91
CA LYS A 45 -11.45 7.25 1.06
C LYS A 45 -10.47 6.89 -0.06
N PRO A 46 -10.27 5.59 -0.35
CA PRO A 46 -9.45 5.20 -1.50
C PRO A 46 -10.03 5.90 -2.73
N LYS A 47 -9.24 6.79 -3.31
CA LYS A 47 -9.63 7.47 -4.55
C LYS A 47 -9.59 6.39 -5.63
N SER A 48 -10.77 6.04 -6.15
CA SER A 48 -11.02 5.13 -7.28
C SER A 48 -9.78 5.01 -8.16
N ALA A 49 -9.12 3.85 -8.07
CA ALA A 49 -7.82 3.64 -8.70
C ALA A 49 -7.93 3.37 -10.21
N ASN A 50 -9.14 3.18 -10.72
CA ASN A 50 -9.41 2.87 -12.13
C ASN A 50 -10.78 3.43 -12.55
N SER A 51 -10.90 3.86 -13.80
CA SER A 51 -12.15 4.34 -14.42
C SER A 51 -13.32 3.34 -14.38
N PHE A 52 -13.07 2.11 -13.96
CA PHE A 52 -14.09 1.06 -13.79
C PHE A 52 -14.88 1.19 -12.48
N ASP A 53 -14.31 1.82 -11.46
CA ASP A 53 -14.98 2.05 -10.17
C ASP A 53 -16.13 3.07 -10.32
N ASP A 54 -15.88 4.12 -11.12
CA ASP A 54 -16.87 5.17 -11.42
C ASP A 54 -18.07 4.64 -12.24
N ILE A 55 -17.87 3.59 -13.02
CA ILE A 55 -18.94 2.94 -13.80
C ILE A 55 -19.83 2.05 -12.91
N GLN A 56 -19.27 1.52 -11.81
CA GLN A 56 -20.00 0.65 -10.88
C GLN A 56 -20.67 1.40 -9.71
N GLY A 57 -20.47 2.71 -9.58
CA GLY A 57 -21.27 3.58 -8.72
C GLY A 57 -21.12 3.32 -7.21
N LEU A 58 -19.90 3.06 -6.75
CA LEU A 58 -19.55 2.95 -5.33
C LEU A 58 -19.08 4.28 -4.70
#